data_AF-A0A3D1GDU6-F1
#
_entry.id   AF-A0A3D1GDU6-F1
#
_cell.length_a   1.000
_cell.length_b   1.000
_cell.length_c   1.000
_cell.angle_alpha   90.00
_cell.angle_beta   90.00
_cell.angle_gamma   90.00
#
_symmetry.space_group_name_H-M   'P 1'
#
loop_
_entity.id
_entity.type
_entity.pdbx_description
1 polymer ?
#
loop_
_entity_poly.entity_id
_entity_poly.type
_entity_poly.pdbx_seq_one_letter_code
_entity_poly.pdbx_strand_id
1 'polypeptide(L)'
;MFKKDGFFESEVSREVDEFNGVAQVFTTYESRRTKDGDVFARGINSVQLFNDGTRWWIVSIFWASENEEHPLPLAYQKGTWFSLFNGENFDGWVANETDETFSIEDGAIKVNGVRSHLFYNGPVADHDFDDFEFKAKVMTKNNSNSGIFFHTKYQPEGWPRYGYEAQINNSYDADPRRTASLYSFDDNTEITFPDDEWMDYYIKVEGKHVIIKINGIVVTDYTEPEGLTRTQRLTSGTFALQGHDPGSTVYFKDIYVREL
;
A
#
# COMPACT_ATOMS: atom_id res chain seq x y z
N MET A 1 27.02 -37.34 2.58
CA MET A 1 26.90 -36.48 3.77
C MET A 1 26.39 -35.12 3.31
N PHE A 2 25.08 -34.98 3.06
CA PHE A 2 24.44 -33.74 2.56
C PHE A 2 23.15 -33.40 3.32
N LYS A 3 23.00 -33.90 4.56
CA LYS A 3 21.71 -33.88 5.27
C LYS A 3 21.79 -33.26 6.67
N LYS A 4 22.64 -32.26 6.87
CA LYS A 4 22.64 -31.49 8.11
C LYS A 4 21.95 -30.13 7.99
N ASP A 5 21.99 -29.48 6.83
CA ASP A 5 21.53 -28.08 6.71
C ASP A 5 20.69 -27.86 5.45
N GLY A 6 19.63 -28.65 5.26
CA GLY A 6 18.64 -28.36 4.22
C GLY A 6 17.95 -27.01 4.46
N PHE A 7 17.42 -26.41 3.41
CA PHE A 7 16.62 -25.19 3.48
C PHE A 7 15.44 -25.29 2.51
N PHE A 8 14.44 -24.45 2.76
CA PHE A 8 13.34 -24.20 1.86
C PHE A 8 13.60 -22.85 1.19
N GLU A 9 13.42 -22.81 -0.13
CA GLU A 9 13.43 -21.57 -0.89
C GLU A 9 12.05 -21.33 -1.47
N SER A 10 11.54 -20.11 -1.33
CA SER A 10 10.28 -19.66 -1.90
C SER A 10 10.50 -18.42 -2.76
N GLU A 11 9.86 -18.39 -3.92
CA GLU A 11 9.77 -17.20 -4.78
C GLU A 11 8.88 -16.15 -4.10
N VAL A 12 9.40 -14.92 -4.01
CA VAL A 12 8.69 -13.73 -3.50
C VAL A 12 8.08 -12.95 -4.64
N SER A 13 8.88 -12.69 -5.68
CA SER A 13 8.49 -11.90 -6.85
C SER A 13 9.17 -12.46 -8.10
N ARG A 14 8.63 -12.11 -9.27
CA ARG A 14 9.25 -12.44 -10.55
C ARG A 14 9.03 -11.34 -11.57
N GLU A 15 10.06 -11.07 -12.37
CA GLU A 15 10.00 -10.23 -13.56
C GLU A 15 10.43 -11.08 -14.76
N VAL A 16 9.63 -11.06 -15.82
CA VAL A 16 9.85 -11.88 -17.02
C VAL A 16 9.84 -11.00 -18.26
N ASP A 17 11.00 -10.88 -18.91
CA ASP A 17 11.13 -10.29 -20.24
C ASP A 17 11.20 -11.42 -21.27
N GLU A 18 10.18 -11.54 -22.12
CA GLU A 18 10.09 -12.60 -23.13
C GLU A 18 10.00 -12.02 -24.55
N PHE A 19 10.78 -12.57 -25.48
CA PHE A 19 10.66 -12.30 -26.90
C PHE A 19 11.08 -13.51 -27.75
N ASN A 20 10.17 -13.96 -28.63
CA ASN A 20 10.43 -14.98 -29.65
C ASN A 20 11.11 -16.26 -29.10
N GLY A 21 10.55 -16.83 -28.03
CA GLY A 21 11.08 -18.05 -27.41
C GLY A 21 12.37 -17.87 -26.60
N VAL A 22 12.77 -16.63 -26.31
CA VAL A 22 13.82 -16.31 -25.33
C VAL A 22 13.17 -15.61 -24.16
N ALA A 23 13.52 -15.98 -22.93
CA ALA A 23 13.10 -15.26 -21.74
C ALA A 23 14.28 -14.98 -20.80
N GLN A 24 14.29 -13.77 -20.24
CA GLN A 24 15.13 -13.40 -19.12
C GLN A 24 14.22 -13.26 -17.89
N VAL A 25 14.51 -14.02 -16.84
CA VAL A 25 13.71 -14.04 -15.61
C VAL A 25 14.56 -13.61 -14.44
N PHE A 26 14.11 -12.58 -13.72
CA PHE A 26 14.61 -12.27 -12.40
C PHE A 26 13.59 -12.77 -11.37
N THR A 27 14.01 -13.61 -10.44
CA THR A 27 13.13 -14.15 -9.39
C THR A 27 13.76 -13.90 -8.03
N THR A 28 13.04 -13.19 -7.17
CA THR A 28 13.47 -12.91 -5.80
C THR A 28 13.12 -14.09 -4.93
N TYR A 29 14.08 -14.53 -4.12
CA TYR A 29 13.91 -15.68 -3.25
C TYR A 29 14.06 -15.30 -1.77
N GLU A 30 13.41 -16.10 -0.94
CA GLU A 30 13.65 -16.18 0.51
C GLU A 30 14.04 -17.60 0.89
N SER A 31 15.07 -17.73 1.72
CA SER A 31 15.49 -19.01 2.28
C SER A 31 15.12 -19.13 3.76
N ARG A 32 14.58 -20.29 4.13
CA ARG A 32 14.12 -20.62 5.49
C ARG A 32 14.69 -21.97 5.93
N ARG A 33 14.99 -22.13 7.22
CA ARG A 33 15.48 -23.42 7.77
C ARG A 33 14.37 -24.45 7.97
N THR A 34 13.16 -23.96 8.17
CA THR A 34 11.92 -24.75 8.22
C THR A 34 10.91 -24.10 7.29
N LYS A 35 9.88 -24.83 6.87
CA LYS A 35 8.88 -24.36 5.92
C LYS A 35 8.25 -23.02 6.34
N ASP A 36 7.98 -22.86 7.63
CA ASP A 36 7.28 -21.70 8.20
C ASP A 36 8.18 -20.92 9.18
N GLY A 37 9.50 -21.11 9.12
CA GLY A 37 10.47 -20.44 9.99
C GLY A 37 10.92 -19.09 9.45
N ASP A 38 11.75 -18.40 10.22
CA ASP A 38 12.26 -17.08 9.85
C ASP A 38 13.10 -17.11 8.56
N VAL A 39 13.05 -16.00 7.83
CA VAL A 39 13.94 -15.77 6.68
C VAL A 39 15.36 -15.63 7.22
N PHE A 40 16.30 -16.40 6.68
CA PHE A 40 17.71 -16.24 7.02
C PHE A 40 18.57 -15.74 5.85
N ALA A 41 18.04 -15.78 4.62
CA ALA A 41 18.70 -15.24 3.44
C ALA A 41 17.66 -14.82 2.40
N ARG A 42 17.98 -13.79 1.63
CA ARG A 42 17.24 -13.37 0.45
C ARG A 42 18.21 -13.10 -0.70
N GLY A 43 17.68 -13.01 -1.90
CA GLY A 43 18.47 -12.67 -3.07
C GLY A 43 17.64 -12.73 -4.34
N ILE A 44 18.32 -12.58 -5.48
CA ILE A 44 17.71 -12.64 -6.80
C ILE A 44 18.43 -13.72 -7.61
N ASN A 45 17.66 -14.62 -8.21
CA ASN A 45 18.14 -15.47 -9.29
C ASN A 45 17.89 -14.77 -10.63
N SER A 46 18.88 -14.76 -11.51
CA SER A 46 18.80 -14.35 -12.91
C SER A 46 18.87 -15.59 -13.79
N VAL A 47 17.78 -15.90 -14.48
CA VAL A 47 17.62 -17.12 -15.27
C VAL A 47 17.44 -16.75 -16.73
N GLN A 48 18.28 -17.30 -17.60
CA GLN A 48 18.11 -17.19 -19.04
C GLN A 48 17.48 -18.48 -19.56
N LEU A 49 16.40 -18.35 -20.31
CA LEU A 49 15.58 -19.44 -20.83
C LEU A 49 15.49 -19.40 -22.35
N PHE A 50 15.42 -20.58 -22.97
CA PHE A 50 15.18 -20.75 -24.40
C PHE A 50 14.06 -21.78 -24.64
N ASN A 51 13.09 -21.46 -25.48
CA ASN A 51 12.02 -22.34 -25.93
C ASN A 51 12.30 -22.83 -27.35
N ASP A 52 12.42 -24.14 -27.54
CA ASP A 52 12.68 -24.76 -28.83
C ASP A 52 11.40 -25.00 -29.69
N GLY A 53 10.25 -24.51 -29.24
CA GLY A 53 8.93 -24.78 -29.80
C GLY A 53 8.18 -25.94 -29.13
N THR A 54 8.85 -26.71 -28.26
CA THR A 54 8.25 -27.82 -27.51
C THR A 54 8.38 -27.67 -26.00
N ARG A 55 9.50 -27.11 -25.52
CA ARG A 55 9.74 -26.87 -24.09
C ARG A 55 10.73 -25.76 -23.83
N TRP A 56 10.70 -25.25 -22.60
CA TRP A 56 11.71 -24.32 -22.06
C TRP A 56 12.94 -25.07 -21.55
N TRP A 57 14.11 -24.50 -21.84
CA TRP A 57 15.42 -24.93 -21.37
C TRP A 57 16.06 -23.82 -20.55
N ILE A 58 16.67 -24.16 -19.42
CA ILE A 58 17.55 -23.24 -18.70
C ILE A 58 18.89 -23.21 -19.42
N VAL A 59 19.22 -22.05 -20.00
CA VAL A 59 20.48 -21.80 -20.69
C VAL A 59 21.56 -21.44 -19.67
N SER A 60 21.23 -20.55 -18.73
CA SER A 60 22.12 -20.15 -17.64
C SER A 60 21.33 -19.74 -16.40
N ILE A 61 21.96 -19.89 -15.24
CA ILE A 61 21.47 -19.36 -13.98
C ILE A 61 22.60 -18.65 -13.24
N PHE A 62 22.31 -17.48 -12.70
CA PHE A 62 23.16 -16.76 -11.76
C PHE A 62 22.31 -16.35 -10.56
N TRP A 63 22.93 -16.20 -9.41
CA TRP A 63 22.25 -15.72 -8.21
C TRP A 63 23.13 -14.72 -7.47
N ALA A 64 22.49 -13.73 -6.86
CA ALA A 64 23.12 -12.76 -5.99
C ALA A 64 22.33 -12.68 -4.68
N SER A 65 23.03 -12.83 -3.56
CA SER A 65 22.43 -12.71 -2.24
C SER A 65 22.46 -11.27 -1.76
N GLU A 66 21.40 -10.87 -1.09
CA GLU A 66 21.30 -9.61 -0.37
C GLU A 66 22.41 -9.48 0.67
N ASN A 67 22.92 -8.26 0.88
CA ASN A 67 23.79 -7.91 1.99
C ASN A 67 23.67 -6.42 2.33
N GLU A 68 24.38 -5.96 3.37
CA GLU A 68 24.30 -4.57 3.85
C GLU A 68 24.72 -3.53 2.79
N GLU A 69 25.68 -3.84 1.92
CA GLU A 69 26.15 -2.94 0.85
C GLU A 69 25.21 -2.97 -0.38
N HIS A 70 24.51 -4.10 -0.57
CA HIS A 70 23.62 -4.37 -1.69
C HIS A 70 22.29 -4.93 -1.19
N PRO A 71 21.42 -4.08 -0.60
CA PRO A 71 20.09 -4.50 -0.19
C PRO A 71 19.25 -4.89 -1.41
N LEU A 72 18.21 -5.69 -1.20
CA LEU A 72 17.29 -6.01 -2.28
C LEU A 72 16.61 -4.73 -2.78
N PRO A 73 16.64 -4.45 -4.09
CA PRO A 73 15.88 -3.35 -4.65
C PRO A 73 14.38 -3.60 -4.51
N LEU A 74 13.60 -2.55 -4.23
CA LEU A 74 12.15 -2.68 -4.04
C LEU A 74 11.42 -3.14 -5.31
N ALA A 75 11.93 -2.75 -6.49
CA ALA A 75 11.41 -3.21 -7.78
C ALA A 75 11.41 -4.74 -7.92
N TYR A 76 12.27 -5.45 -7.18
CA TYR A 76 12.31 -6.91 -7.15
C TYR A 76 11.60 -7.50 -5.92
N GLN A 77 10.75 -6.75 -5.23
CA GLN A 77 10.05 -7.20 -4.01
C GLN A 77 8.53 -7.04 -4.11
N LYS A 78 7.96 -6.91 -5.32
CA LYS A 78 6.50 -6.99 -5.56
C LYS A 78 5.91 -8.22 -4.87
N GLY A 79 4.73 -8.07 -4.26
CA GLY A 79 4.14 -9.11 -3.41
C GLY A 79 4.58 -9.08 -1.93
N THR A 80 5.56 -8.24 -1.55
CA THR A 80 5.98 -8.04 -0.16
C THR A 80 5.21 -6.89 0.49
N TRP A 81 4.83 -7.05 1.76
CA TRP A 81 4.27 -5.96 2.55
C TRP A 81 5.37 -5.10 3.16
N PHE A 82 5.37 -3.80 2.85
CA PHE A 82 6.26 -2.80 3.43
C PHE A 82 5.50 -1.90 4.39
N SER A 83 6.09 -1.61 5.55
CA SER A 83 5.54 -0.61 6.46
C SER A 83 5.81 0.79 5.91
N LEU A 84 4.78 1.63 5.86
CA LEU A 84 4.89 3.04 5.51
C LEU A 84 5.11 3.92 6.74
N PHE A 85 4.89 3.40 7.95
CA PHE A 85 5.02 4.14 9.20
C PHE A 85 5.81 3.33 10.24
N ASN A 86 6.73 3.98 10.94
CA ASN A 86 7.63 3.33 11.89
C ASN A 86 7.09 3.26 13.33
N GLY A 87 5.95 3.89 13.60
CA GLY A 87 5.37 3.92 14.96
C GLY A 87 5.94 5.01 15.87
N GLU A 88 6.96 5.73 15.45
CA GLU A 88 7.73 6.62 16.34
C GLU A 88 7.73 8.08 15.88
N ASN A 89 7.81 8.34 14.57
CA ASN A 89 7.93 9.68 14.01
C ASN A 89 7.37 9.76 12.58
N PHE A 90 7.51 10.92 11.94
CA PHE A 90 7.02 11.17 10.58
C PHE A 90 8.06 10.92 9.47
N ASP A 91 9.09 10.11 9.71
CA ASP A 91 10.06 9.77 8.67
C ASP A 91 9.34 9.15 7.46
N GLY A 92 9.54 9.76 6.28
CA GLY A 92 8.84 9.38 5.06
C GLY A 92 7.43 9.97 4.92
N TRP A 93 7.02 10.92 5.77
CA TRP A 93 5.75 11.63 5.66
C TRP A 93 5.95 13.14 5.69
N VAL A 94 5.16 13.87 4.91
CA VAL A 94 5.25 15.35 4.80
C VAL A 94 3.85 15.94 4.83
N ALA A 95 3.61 16.84 5.79
CA ALA A 95 2.39 17.63 5.82
C ALA A 95 2.46 18.74 4.75
N ASN A 96 1.34 19.02 4.08
CA ASN A 96 1.34 20.05 3.05
C ASN A 96 1.23 21.48 3.59
N GLU A 97 0.27 21.75 4.46
CA GLU A 97 -0.07 23.12 4.87
C GLU A 97 0.38 23.43 6.31
N THR A 98 0.16 22.48 7.22
CA THR A 98 0.64 22.57 8.61
C THR A 98 0.85 21.18 9.19
N ASP A 99 1.88 21.04 10.02
CA ASP A 99 2.16 19.82 10.78
C ASP A 99 1.45 19.80 12.14
N GLU A 100 0.89 20.92 12.61
CA GLU A 100 0.18 21.04 13.90
C GLU A 100 -1.01 20.09 14.04
N THR A 101 -1.55 19.61 12.92
CA THR A 101 -2.66 18.65 12.86
C THR A 101 -2.23 17.22 13.17
N PHE A 102 -0.93 16.91 13.10
CA PHE A 102 -0.40 15.56 13.19
C PHE A 102 0.52 15.41 14.40
N SER A 103 0.28 14.37 15.21
CA SER A 103 1.14 14.00 16.33
C SER A 103 1.26 12.49 16.43
N ILE A 104 2.23 11.99 17.20
CA ILE A 104 2.36 10.56 17.51
C ILE A 104 1.84 10.30 18.92
N GLU A 105 0.92 9.36 19.07
CA GLU A 105 0.33 8.93 20.35
C GLU A 105 0.26 7.41 20.37
N ASP A 106 0.88 6.77 21.36
CA ASP A 106 0.87 5.31 21.58
C ASP A 106 1.17 4.46 20.32
N GLY A 107 2.17 4.88 19.54
CA GLY A 107 2.58 4.17 18.34
C GLY A 107 1.67 4.41 17.13
N ALA A 108 0.79 5.41 17.18
CA ALA A 108 -0.14 5.78 16.11
C ALA A 108 0.04 7.25 15.69
N ILE A 109 -0.20 7.52 14.41
CA ILE A 109 -0.41 8.87 13.91
C ILE A 109 -1.80 9.32 14.39
N LYS A 110 -1.83 10.32 15.25
CA LYS A 110 -3.04 11.04 15.64
C LYS A 110 -3.23 12.26 14.74
N VAL A 111 -4.39 12.32 14.13
CA VAL A 111 -4.86 13.44 13.31
C VAL A 111 -5.89 14.21 14.11
N ASN A 112 -5.56 15.44 14.53
CA ASN A 112 -6.49 16.34 15.20
C ASN A 112 -5.98 17.78 15.07
N GLY A 113 -6.72 18.64 14.36
CA GLY A 113 -6.32 20.02 14.13
C GLY A 113 -7.02 20.65 12.94
N VAL A 114 -6.49 21.77 12.47
CA VAL A 114 -7.01 22.43 11.25
C VAL A 114 -6.80 21.55 10.02
N ARG A 115 -7.45 21.90 8.91
CA ARG A 115 -7.31 21.15 7.67
C ARG A 115 -5.85 21.08 7.22
N SER A 116 -5.36 19.87 6.99
CA SER A 116 -4.02 19.58 6.43
C SER A 116 -4.01 18.14 5.91
N HIS A 117 -3.02 17.77 5.10
CA HIS A 117 -2.87 16.40 4.60
C HIS A 117 -1.43 15.93 4.80
N LEU A 118 -1.27 14.75 5.38
CA LEU A 118 0.01 14.10 5.61
C LEU A 118 0.27 13.13 4.45
N PHE A 119 1.12 13.53 3.50
CA PHE A 119 1.46 12.74 2.32
C PHE A 119 2.60 11.79 2.62
N TYR A 120 2.51 10.56 2.12
CA TYR A 120 3.67 9.68 2.09
C TYR A 120 4.68 10.19 1.05
N ASN A 121 5.92 10.33 1.46
CA ASN A 121 7.07 10.79 0.67
C ASN A 121 8.32 10.00 1.07
N GLY A 122 8.12 8.74 1.47
CA GLY A 122 9.18 7.85 1.92
C GLY A 122 9.83 7.06 0.79
N PRO A 123 10.76 6.16 1.13
CA PRO A 123 11.56 5.42 0.15
C PRO A 123 10.86 4.20 -0.45
N VAL A 124 9.71 3.76 0.09
CA VAL A 124 9.01 2.57 -0.43
C VAL A 124 8.45 2.87 -1.81
N ALA A 125 8.87 2.10 -2.82
CA ALA A 125 8.49 2.23 -4.22
C ALA A 125 8.65 3.66 -4.78
N ASP A 126 9.64 4.41 -4.29
CA ASP A 126 9.81 5.83 -4.61
C ASP A 126 8.49 6.63 -4.46
N HIS A 127 7.67 6.24 -3.46
CA HIS A 127 6.34 6.78 -3.15
C HIS A 127 5.38 6.91 -4.35
N ASP A 128 5.54 6.07 -5.38
CA ASP A 128 4.69 6.05 -6.57
C ASP A 128 4.15 4.64 -6.81
N PHE A 129 2.91 4.41 -6.39
CA PHE A 129 2.25 3.10 -6.45
C PHE A 129 1.21 3.09 -7.57
N ASP A 130 1.23 2.05 -8.41
CA ASP A 130 0.24 1.80 -9.47
C ASP A 130 -0.77 0.74 -9.00
N ASP A 131 -0.50 -0.55 -9.20
CA ASP A 131 -1.34 -1.60 -8.61
C ASP A 131 -0.83 -1.98 -7.21
N PHE A 132 -1.72 -1.97 -6.23
CA PHE A 132 -1.34 -2.21 -4.84
C PHE A 132 -2.47 -2.78 -3.98
N GLU A 133 -2.06 -3.35 -2.86
CA GLU A 133 -2.88 -3.50 -1.67
C GLU A 133 -2.32 -2.63 -0.55
N PHE A 134 -3.19 -1.86 0.09
CA PHE A 134 -2.90 -1.02 1.24
C PHE A 134 -3.73 -1.53 2.41
N LYS A 135 -3.13 -1.54 3.60
CA LYS A 135 -3.86 -1.78 4.85
C LYS A 135 -3.38 -0.86 5.96
N ALA A 136 -4.30 -0.47 6.83
CA ALA A 136 -4.02 0.27 8.05
C ALA A 136 -4.98 -0.16 9.15
N LYS A 137 -4.57 0.00 10.40
CA LYS A 137 -5.51 0.09 11.52
C LYS A 137 -5.94 1.53 11.68
N VAL A 138 -7.25 1.76 11.73
CA VAL A 138 -7.85 3.09 11.84
C VAL A 138 -8.79 3.14 13.05
N MET A 139 -8.79 4.23 13.80
CA MET A 139 -9.79 4.49 14.85
C MET A 139 -10.30 5.92 14.70
N THR A 140 -11.62 6.08 14.72
CA THR A 140 -12.28 7.39 14.79
C THR A 140 -12.74 7.68 16.21
N LYS A 141 -12.68 8.95 16.62
CA LYS A 141 -13.45 9.43 17.77
C LYS A 141 -14.83 9.90 17.32
N ASN A 142 -15.78 9.98 18.25
CA ASN A 142 -17.11 10.52 17.99
C ASN A 142 -17.06 11.87 17.23
N ASN A 143 -17.90 12.01 16.21
CA ASN A 143 -18.00 13.17 15.33
C ASN A 143 -16.68 13.51 14.62
N SER A 144 -15.99 12.50 14.07
CA SER A 144 -14.77 12.69 13.29
C SER A 144 -14.94 12.37 11.80
N ASN A 145 -14.25 13.15 10.98
CA ASN A 145 -14.14 13.00 9.54
C ASN A 145 -12.65 13.01 9.14
N SER A 146 -12.28 12.09 8.26
CA SER A 146 -10.95 11.95 7.68
C SER A 146 -11.08 11.16 6.38
N GLY A 147 -9.96 10.83 5.76
CA GLY A 147 -9.90 10.06 4.54
C GLY A 147 -8.47 9.61 4.23
N ILE A 148 -8.37 8.50 3.51
CA ILE A 148 -7.12 8.02 2.93
C ILE A 148 -7.17 8.34 1.44
N PHE A 149 -6.29 9.22 0.98
CA PHE A 149 -6.09 9.49 -0.43
C PHE A 149 -5.11 8.50 -1.02
N PHE A 150 -5.34 8.08 -2.25
CA PHE A 150 -4.44 7.18 -3.01
C PHE A 150 -4.44 7.55 -4.49
N HIS A 151 -3.40 7.13 -5.23
CA HIS A 151 -3.09 7.63 -6.58
C HIS A 151 -3.02 9.16 -6.62
N THR A 152 -2.61 9.76 -5.50
CA THR A 152 -2.47 11.20 -5.38
C THR A 152 -1.01 11.60 -5.51
N LYS A 153 -0.73 12.90 -5.39
CA LYS A 153 0.64 13.42 -5.33
C LYS A 153 0.71 14.59 -4.36
N TYR A 154 1.91 14.84 -3.83
CA TYR A 154 2.13 15.99 -2.96
C TYR A 154 1.64 17.27 -3.62
N GLN A 155 0.84 18.02 -2.85
CA GLN A 155 0.26 19.31 -3.23
C GLN A 155 0.42 20.23 -2.03
N PRO A 156 1.18 21.34 -2.13
CA PRO A 156 1.53 22.16 -0.98
C PRO A 156 0.33 22.87 -0.34
N GLU A 157 -0.77 23.00 -1.06
CA GLU A 157 -1.96 23.72 -0.59
C GLU A 157 -3.25 23.06 -1.08
N GLY A 158 -4.32 23.25 -0.31
CA GLY A 158 -5.67 22.82 -0.66
C GLY A 158 -5.93 21.33 -0.48
N TRP A 159 -7.14 20.92 -0.86
CA TRP A 159 -7.56 19.52 -0.86
C TRP A 159 -6.88 18.78 -2.03
N PRO A 160 -6.43 17.53 -1.84
CA PRO A 160 -5.87 16.75 -2.93
C PRO A 160 -6.86 16.61 -4.10
N ARG A 161 -6.46 17.06 -5.29
CA ARG A 161 -7.34 17.04 -6.49
C ARG A 161 -7.09 15.85 -7.43
N TYR A 162 -6.05 15.07 -7.16
CA TYR A 162 -5.64 13.91 -7.94
C TYR A 162 -5.88 12.63 -7.15
N GLY A 163 -6.20 11.56 -7.86
CA GLY A 163 -6.52 10.27 -7.25
C GLY A 163 -7.89 10.28 -6.58
N TYR A 164 -8.09 9.34 -5.68
CA TYR A 164 -9.35 9.15 -4.96
C TYR A 164 -9.16 9.34 -3.46
N GLU A 165 -10.29 9.51 -2.78
CA GLU A 165 -10.42 9.50 -1.34
C GLU A 165 -11.26 8.30 -0.92
N ALA A 166 -10.68 7.45 -0.07
CA ALA A 166 -11.39 6.43 0.67
C ALA A 166 -11.83 7.03 2.02
N GLN A 167 -13.14 7.21 2.19
CA GLN A 167 -13.74 7.97 3.27
C GLN A 167 -13.55 7.31 4.65
N ILE A 168 -13.32 8.13 5.69
CA ILE A 168 -13.35 7.71 7.10
C ILE A 168 -14.34 8.62 7.86
N ASN A 169 -15.51 8.07 8.15
CA ASN A 169 -16.57 8.76 8.89
C ASN A 169 -17.59 7.74 9.43
N ASN A 170 -17.70 7.63 10.76
CA ASN A 170 -18.69 6.75 11.40
C ASN A 170 -19.86 7.54 12.04
N SER A 171 -19.66 8.78 12.47
CA SER A 171 -20.63 9.56 13.26
C SER A 171 -20.63 11.07 12.98
N TYR A 172 -19.90 11.53 11.98
CA TYR A 172 -19.90 12.94 11.59
C TYR A 172 -21.14 13.24 10.73
N ASP A 173 -22.17 13.84 11.34
CA ASP A 173 -23.50 14.01 10.72
C ASP A 173 -23.54 15.03 9.58
N ALA A 174 -22.54 15.93 9.49
CA ALA A 174 -22.52 16.93 8.43
C ALA A 174 -22.17 16.33 7.05
N ASP A 175 -21.63 15.10 7.01
CA ASP A 175 -21.40 14.35 5.78
C ASP A 175 -22.14 13.00 5.83
N PRO A 176 -23.08 12.71 4.90
CA PRO A 176 -23.77 11.42 4.87
C PRO A 176 -22.88 10.26 4.40
N ARG A 177 -21.71 10.53 3.79
CA ARG A 177 -20.80 9.50 3.30
C ARG A 177 -20.03 8.89 4.46
N ARG A 178 -20.21 7.58 4.62
CA ARG A 178 -19.63 6.79 5.70
C ARG A 178 -18.35 6.09 5.27
N THR A 179 -17.66 5.56 6.27
CA THR A 179 -16.43 4.80 6.13
C THR A 179 -16.51 3.79 4.99
N ALA A 180 -15.42 3.72 4.21
CA ALA A 180 -15.27 2.94 2.98
C ALA A 180 -16.01 3.42 1.73
N SER A 181 -16.65 4.60 1.75
CA SER A 181 -17.05 5.26 0.50
C SER A 181 -15.83 5.57 -0.36
N LEU A 182 -15.93 5.37 -1.67
CA LEU A 182 -15.06 6.04 -2.63
C LEU A 182 -15.67 7.41 -2.93
N TYR A 183 -15.16 8.45 -2.29
CA TYR A 183 -15.87 9.73 -2.10
C TYR A 183 -16.39 10.34 -3.40
N SER A 184 -17.72 10.48 -3.52
CA SER A 184 -18.43 11.01 -4.71
C SER A 184 -18.34 10.15 -5.99
N PHE A 185 -17.94 8.88 -5.87
CA PHE A 185 -17.90 7.92 -6.97
C PHE A 185 -18.69 6.64 -6.67
N ASP A 186 -18.54 6.10 -5.47
CA ASP A 186 -19.30 4.96 -4.96
C ASP A 186 -19.50 5.16 -3.45
N ASP A 187 -20.58 5.86 -3.10
CA ASP A 187 -20.83 6.33 -1.74
C ASP A 187 -21.53 5.25 -0.89
N ASN A 188 -20.91 4.87 0.23
CA ASN A 188 -21.55 4.13 1.31
C ASN A 188 -22.22 5.12 2.28
N THR A 189 -23.47 4.87 2.67
CA THR A 189 -24.19 5.68 3.67
C THR A 189 -24.51 4.91 4.95
N GLU A 190 -24.18 3.62 4.99
CA GLU A 190 -24.38 2.74 6.13
C GLU A 190 -23.17 2.80 7.08
N ILE A 191 -23.44 2.81 8.38
CA ILE A 191 -22.38 2.75 9.40
C ILE A 191 -21.87 1.31 9.46
N THR A 192 -20.64 1.10 9.02
CA THR A 192 -20.02 -0.24 8.95
C THR A 192 -19.21 -0.60 10.20
N PHE A 193 -18.88 0.39 11.04
CA PHE A 193 -18.06 0.20 12.23
C PHE A 193 -18.29 1.33 13.27
N PRO A 194 -18.19 1.07 14.59
CA PRO A 194 -18.35 2.09 15.63
C PRO A 194 -17.11 3.00 15.79
N ASP A 195 -17.29 4.14 16.44
CA ASP A 195 -16.17 4.95 16.96
C ASP A 195 -15.49 4.26 18.15
N ASP A 196 -14.32 4.77 18.54
CA ASP A 196 -13.53 4.36 19.70
C ASP A 196 -13.01 2.91 19.65
N GLU A 197 -13.12 2.26 18.48
CA GLU A 197 -12.57 0.93 18.20
C GLU A 197 -11.58 0.97 17.03
N TRP A 198 -10.61 0.06 17.02
CA TRP A 198 -9.69 -0.10 15.90
C TRP A 198 -10.33 -0.97 14.81
N MET A 199 -10.44 -0.45 13.60
CA MET A 199 -10.86 -1.20 12.41
C MET A 199 -9.66 -1.54 11.52
N ASP A 200 -9.70 -2.72 10.90
CA ASP A 200 -8.81 -3.05 9.78
C ASP A 200 -9.38 -2.41 8.50
N TYR A 201 -8.67 -1.42 7.99
CA TYR A 201 -8.99 -0.71 6.76
C TYR A 201 -8.12 -1.25 5.63
N TYR A 202 -8.73 -1.66 4.52
CA TYR A 202 -8.01 -2.23 3.39
C TYR A 202 -8.49 -1.62 2.08
N ILE A 203 -7.55 -1.29 1.20
CA ILE A 203 -7.79 -0.78 -0.15
C ILE A 203 -6.97 -1.65 -1.11
N LYS A 204 -7.59 -2.16 -2.17
CA LYS A 204 -6.89 -2.79 -3.30
C LYS A 204 -7.17 -1.99 -4.56
N VAL A 205 -6.12 -1.73 -5.33
CA VAL A 205 -6.20 -1.24 -6.69
C VAL A 205 -5.53 -2.25 -7.61
N GLU A 206 -6.23 -2.67 -8.66
CA GLU A 206 -5.71 -3.57 -9.70
C GLU A 206 -6.26 -3.12 -11.06
N GLY A 207 -5.39 -2.52 -11.87
CA GLY A 207 -5.71 -1.81 -13.10
C GLY A 207 -6.72 -0.70 -12.88
N LYS A 208 -7.99 -0.96 -13.22
CA LYS A 208 -9.09 0.00 -13.10
C LYS A 208 -10.11 -0.36 -12.01
N HIS A 209 -9.78 -1.35 -11.19
CA HIS A 209 -10.66 -1.89 -10.16
C HIS A 209 -10.20 -1.48 -8.77
N VAL A 210 -11.12 -0.97 -7.95
CA VAL A 210 -10.90 -0.58 -6.56
C VAL A 210 -11.79 -1.43 -5.66
N ILE A 211 -11.20 -2.07 -4.66
CA ILE A 211 -11.93 -2.74 -3.58
C ILE A 211 -11.57 -2.07 -2.25
N ILE A 212 -12.57 -1.67 -1.47
CA ILE A 212 -12.38 -1.20 -0.10
C ILE A 212 -13.07 -2.17 0.86
N LYS A 213 -12.35 -2.59 1.89
CA LYS A 213 -12.84 -3.49 2.93
C LYS A 213 -12.65 -2.91 4.32
N ILE A 214 -13.63 -3.14 5.18
CA ILE A 214 -13.57 -2.87 6.61
C ILE A 214 -13.70 -4.20 7.35
N ASN A 215 -12.71 -4.53 8.18
CA ASN A 215 -12.63 -5.81 8.92
C ASN A 215 -12.85 -7.04 8.02
N GLY A 216 -12.28 -6.98 6.81
CA GLY A 216 -12.38 -8.06 5.82
C GLY A 216 -13.67 -8.11 5.01
N ILE A 217 -14.67 -7.28 5.33
CA ILE A 217 -15.95 -7.20 4.59
C ILE A 217 -15.80 -6.18 3.47
N VAL A 218 -16.11 -6.57 2.23
CA VAL A 218 -16.16 -5.67 1.07
C VAL A 218 -17.32 -4.70 1.25
N VAL A 219 -17.02 -3.40 1.21
CA VAL A 219 -18.02 -2.31 1.29
C VAL A 219 -18.13 -1.60 -0.06
N THR A 220 -16.99 -1.35 -0.71
CA THR A 220 -16.94 -0.75 -2.05
C THR A 220 -16.22 -1.68 -3.01
N ASP A 221 -16.80 -1.84 -4.19
CA ASP A 221 -16.32 -2.61 -5.32
C ASP A 221 -16.59 -1.78 -6.58
N TYR A 222 -15.60 -0.99 -6.97
CA TYR A 222 -15.75 0.06 -7.98
C TYR A 222 -14.82 -0.20 -9.17
N THR A 223 -15.36 -0.16 -10.38
CA THR A 223 -14.54 -0.13 -11.61
C THR A 223 -14.61 1.26 -12.23
N GLU A 224 -13.45 1.89 -12.42
CA GLU A 224 -13.35 3.18 -13.10
C GLU A 224 -13.88 3.05 -14.54
N PRO A 225 -14.87 3.87 -14.94
CA PRO A 225 -15.40 3.82 -16.29
C PRO A 225 -14.39 4.35 -17.30
N GLU A 226 -14.41 3.78 -18.50
CA GLU A 226 -13.62 4.28 -19.63
C GLU A 226 -13.94 5.75 -19.93
N GLY A 227 -12.92 6.53 -20.30
CA GLY A 227 -13.08 7.91 -20.73
C GLY A 227 -13.31 8.93 -19.59
N LEU A 228 -13.08 8.57 -18.33
CA LEU A 228 -13.13 9.50 -17.22
C LEU A 228 -12.11 10.65 -17.40
N THR A 229 -12.59 11.89 -17.52
CA THR A 229 -11.75 13.08 -17.77
C THR A 229 -11.41 13.88 -16.52
N ARG A 230 -11.94 13.47 -15.34
CA ARG A 230 -11.65 14.10 -14.05
C ARG A 230 -10.18 13.92 -13.68
N THR A 231 -9.67 14.82 -12.83
CA THR A 231 -8.35 14.66 -12.21
C THR A 231 -8.39 13.60 -11.11
N GLN A 232 -9.56 13.39 -10.48
CA GLN A 232 -9.82 12.23 -9.64
C GLN A 232 -10.09 11.00 -10.53
N ARG A 233 -9.04 10.21 -10.74
CA ARG A 233 -9.01 8.98 -11.53
C ARG A 233 -7.79 8.15 -11.13
N LEU A 234 -7.79 6.87 -11.49
CA LEU A 234 -6.69 5.95 -11.28
C LEU A 234 -5.55 6.30 -12.25
N THR A 235 -4.39 6.60 -11.69
CA THR A 235 -3.08 6.69 -12.35
C THR A 235 -2.11 5.82 -11.57
N SER A 236 -0.88 6.25 -11.32
CA SER A 236 -0.10 5.87 -10.14
C SER A 236 -0.05 7.05 -9.16
N GLY A 237 0.45 6.83 -7.94
CA GLY A 237 0.83 7.93 -7.05
C GLY A 237 1.04 7.49 -5.60
N THR A 238 1.14 8.47 -4.72
CA THR A 238 1.32 8.26 -3.28
C THR A 238 -0.01 8.21 -2.51
N PHE A 239 0.10 8.03 -1.20
CA PHE A 239 -0.99 8.11 -0.23
C PHE A 239 -0.99 9.45 0.52
N ALA A 240 -2.15 9.87 1.03
CA ALA A 240 -2.21 10.94 2.03
C ALA A 240 -3.29 10.68 3.09
N LEU A 241 -3.01 11.06 4.34
CA LEU A 241 -3.96 11.02 5.44
C LEU A 241 -4.53 12.42 5.67
N GLN A 242 -5.86 12.53 5.72
CA GLN A 242 -6.55 13.82 5.84
C GLN A 242 -6.76 14.22 7.30
N GLY A 243 -6.31 15.42 7.66
CA GLY A 243 -6.92 16.21 8.72
C GLY A 243 -8.02 17.08 8.15
N HIS A 244 -9.26 16.83 8.55
CA HIS A 244 -10.44 17.49 7.97
C HIS A 244 -10.76 18.83 8.63
N ASP A 245 -10.96 18.82 9.95
CA ASP A 245 -11.34 19.98 10.76
C ASP A 245 -10.99 19.79 12.26
N PRO A 246 -10.94 20.86 13.07
CA PRO A 246 -10.51 20.79 14.47
C PRO A 246 -11.40 19.91 15.39
N GLY A 247 -12.64 19.62 14.99
CA GLY A 247 -13.55 18.74 15.73
C GLY A 247 -13.28 17.26 15.51
N SER A 248 -12.51 16.91 14.48
CA SER A 248 -12.21 15.53 14.10
C SER A 248 -10.95 15.01 14.80
N THR A 249 -11.02 13.78 15.32
CA THR A 249 -9.87 13.05 15.85
C THR A 249 -9.85 11.62 15.29
N VAL A 250 -8.80 11.29 14.54
CA VAL A 250 -8.61 9.97 13.93
C VAL A 250 -7.20 9.47 14.19
N TYR A 251 -7.04 8.16 14.38
CA TYR A 251 -5.76 7.51 14.62
C TYR A 251 -5.46 6.49 13.53
N PHE A 252 -4.19 6.43 13.12
CA PHE A 252 -3.69 5.48 12.13
C PHE A 252 -2.45 4.77 12.67
N LYS A 253 -2.38 3.44 12.52
CA LYS A 253 -1.17 2.66 12.77
C LYS A 253 -1.14 1.42 11.88
N ASP A 254 -0.06 0.66 11.94
CA ASP A 254 0.07 -0.58 11.15
C ASP A 254 -0.21 -0.31 9.67
N ILE A 255 0.39 0.75 9.12
CA ILE A 255 0.18 1.22 7.75
C ILE A 255 1.14 0.47 6.84
N TYR A 256 0.62 -0.41 5.98
CA TYR A 256 1.41 -1.21 5.06
C TYR A 256 0.89 -1.09 3.63
N VAL A 257 1.80 -1.25 2.68
CA VAL A 257 1.50 -1.39 1.26
C VAL A 257 2.19 -2.63 0.70
N ARG A 258 1.59 -3.22 -0.32
CA ARG A 258 2.14 -4.29 -1.13
C ARG A 258 1.84 -3.98 -2.59
N GLU A 259 2.87 -3.79 -3.41
CA GLU A 259 2.72 -3.69 -4.86
C GLU A 259 2.32 -5.05 -5.46
N LEU A 260 1.49 -5.01 -6.50
CA LEU A 260 0.97 -6.18 -7.22
C LEU A 260 1.73 -6.50 -8.50
#